data_AF-A0A6N6VC05-F1
#
_entry.id   AF-A0A6N6VC05-F1
#
_cell.length_a   1.000
_cell.length_b   1.000
_cell.length_c   1.000
_cell.angle_alpha   90.00
_cell.angle_beta   90.00
_cell.angle_gamma   90.00
#
_symmetry.space_group_name_H-M   'P 1'
#
loop_
_entity.id
_entity.type
_entity.pdbx_description
1 polymer ?
#
loop_
_entity_poly.entity_id
_entity_poly.type
_entity_poly.pdbx_seq_one_letter_code
_entity_poly.pdbx_strand_id
1 'polypeptide(L)'
;MKRKTELTLAWIANGLSSLYLLFVIIGYFAMKSGSGASQNKEMVNQVMGNNQEMSMEMLTTSIALSMGVLAFSTILGIVGALTVKGRHKLGASLLIAAAVVGIMATNIIAMILWFIAGIMLLTKSNQQRPKRDHSVNNHQEDFSKRDDWDPEKELKEHQQKDKPYTY
;
A
#
# COMPACT_ATOMS: atom_id res chain seq x y z
N MET A 1 8.10 -11.24 -4.99
CA MET A 1 6.69 -10.89 -4.67
C MET A 1 6.53 -10.53 -3.18
N LYS A 2 6.98 -9.35 -2.74
CA LYS A 2 6.85 -8.92 -1.33
C LYS A 2 5.80 -7.83 -1.09
N ARG A 3 5.12 -7.35 -2.14
CA ARG A 3 4.11 -6.27 -2.06
C ARG A 3 2.64 -6.77 -2.07
N LYS A 4 2.43 -8.06 -1.77
CA LYS A 4 1.12 -8.69 -1.90
C LYS A 4 0.13 -8.13 -0.88
N THR A 5 0.56 -7.94 0.37
CA THR A 5 -0.29 -7.46 1.46
C THR A 5 -0.78 -6.03 1.23
N GLU A 6 0.08 -5.14 0.76
CA GLU A 6 -0.25 -3.74 0.47
C GLU A 6 -1.21 -3.64 -0.71
N LEU A 7 -0.98 -4.46 -1.75
CA LEU A 7 -1.86 -4.54 -2.90
C LEU A 7 -3.23 -5.10 -2.51
N THR A 8 -3.28 -6.15 -1.68
CA THR A 8 -4.53 -6.69 -1.14
C THR A 8 -5.27 -5.63 -0.32
N LEU A 9 -4.58 -4.88 0.53
CA LEU A 9 -5.19 -3.81 1.33
C LEU A 9 -5.79 -2.71 0.45
N ALA A 10 -5.08 -2.29 -0.60
CA ALA A 10 -5.57 -1.32 -1.57
C ALA A 10 -6.81 -1.83 -2.33
N TRP A 11 -6.85 -3.12 -2.69
CA TRP A 11 -8.02 -3.73 -3.31
C TRP A 11 -9.21 -3.87 -2.36
N ILE A 12 -8.98 -4.18 -1.08
CA ILE A 12 -10.03 -4.17 -0.05
C ILE A 12 -10.63 -2.76 0.06
N ALA A 13 -9.79 -1.72 0.12
CA ALA A 13 -10.24 -0.33 0.15
C ALA A 13 -11.11 0.02 -1.07
N ASN A 14 -10.67 -0.38 -2.27
CA ASN A 14 -11.42 -0.15 -3.51
C ASN A 14 -12.77 -0.88 -3.51
N GLY A 15 -12.80 -2.13 -3.05
CA GLY A 15 -14.04 -2.90 -2.92
C GLY A 15 -15.03 -2.22 -1.98
N LEU A 16 -14.56 -1.78 -0.81
CA LEU A 16 -15.40 -1.11 0.18
C LEU A 16 -15.90 0.26 -0.30
N SER A 17 -15.04 1.04 -0.96
CA SER A 17 -15.40 2.32 -1.57
C SER A 17 -16.44 2.15 -2.68
N SER A 18 -16.26 1.13 -3.52
CA SER A 18 -17.20 0.83 -4.60
C SER A 18 -18.56 0.38 -4.06
N LEU A 19 -18.56 -0.43 -3.00
CA LEU A 19 -19.78 -0.83 -2.31
C LEU A 19 -20.50 0.36 -1.67
N TYR A 20 -19.76 1.25 -1.01
CA TYR A 20 -20.32 2.48 -0.45
C TYR A 20 -20.92 3.38 -1.55
N LEU A 21 -20.21 3.58 -2.66
CA LEU A 21 -20.70 4.33 -3.82
C LEU A 21 -21.99 3.70 -4.38
N LEU A 22 -22.08 2.37 -4.45
CA LEU A 22 -23.29 1.68 -4.89
C LEU A 22 -24.49 2.03 -3.99
N PHE A 23 -24.32 1.99 -2.66
CA PHE A 23 -25.39 2.36 -1.73
C PHE A 23 -25.81 3.83 -1.87
N VAL A 24 -24.85 4.74 -2.06
CA VAL A 24 -25.14 6.17 -2.28
C VAL A 24 -25.92 6.39 -3.59
N ILE A 25 -25.57 5.68 -4.66
CA ILE A 25 -26.30 5.73 -5.94
C ILE A 25 -27.74 5.24 -5.76
N ILE A 26 -27.92 4.08 -5.11
CA ILE A 26 -29.26 3.52 -4.87
C ILE A 26 -30.10 4.49 -4.03
N GLY A 27 -29.55 5.03 -2.95
CA GLY A 27 -30.23 6.01 -2.08
C GLY A 27 -30.61 7.28 -2.83
N TYR A 28 -29.71 7.81 -3.66
CA TYR A 28 -29.98 8.97 -4.49
C TYR A 28 -31.14 8.74 -5.47
N PHE A 29 -31.17 7.59 -6.16
CA PHE A 29 -32.26 7.26 -7.08
C PHE A 29 -33.59 7.04 -6.34
N ALA A 30 -33.59 6.40 -5.17
CA ALA A 30 -34.79 6.24 -4.35
C ALA A 30 -35.36 7.58 -3.87
N MET A 31 -34.49 8.53 -3.52
CA MET A 31 -34.90 9.88 -3.14
C MET A 31 -35.47 10.66 -4.34
N LYS A 32 -34.87 10.52 -5.53
CA LYS A 32 -35.30 11.20 -6.76
C LYS A 32 -36.58 10.61 -7.36
N SER A 33 -36.85 9.32 -7.21
CA SER A 33 -38.04 8.65 -7.75
C SER A 33 -39.34 8.97 -7.01
N GLY A 34 -39.26 9.66 -5.86
CA GLY A 34 -40.41 10.06 -5.06
C GLY A 34 -40.93 8.97 -4.12
N SER A 35 -40.34 7.77 -4.11
CA SER A 35 -40.64 6.74 -3.11
C SER A 35 -40.21 7.22 -1.72
N GLY A 36 -41.14 7.77 -0.93
CA GLY A 36 -40.87 8.33 0.39
C GLY A 36 -40.64 9.85 0.45
N ALA A 37 -41.02 10.62 -0.59
CA ALA A 37 -40.79 12.07 -0.65
C ALA A 37 -41.42 12.86 0.52
N SER A 38 -42.58 12.45 1.04
CA SER A 38 -43.22 13.07 2.21
C SER A 38 -42.42 12.82 3.49
N GLN A 39 -42.00 11.57 3.70
CA GLN A 39 -41.22 11.14 4.85
C GLN A 39 -39.81 11.77 4.86
N ASN A 40 -39.19 11.90 3.67
CA ASN A 40 -37.91 12.59 3.50
C ASN A 40 -38.03 14.09 3.78
N LYS A 41 -39.12 14.76 3.36
CA LYS A 41 -39.35 16.19 3.67
C LYS A 41 -39.48 16.45 5.17
N GLU A 42 -40.25 15.62 5.88
CA GLU A 42 -40.40 15.74 7.33
C GLU A 42 -39.08 15.46 8.06
N MET A 43 -38.33 14.44 7.64
CA MET A 43 -37.03 14.11 8.23
C MET A 43 -36.01 15.23 8.02
N VAL A 44 -35.96 15.83 6.82
CA VAL A 44 -35.07 16.96 6.53
C VAL A 44 -35.41 18.18 7.37
N ASN A 45 -36.70 18.52 7.52
CA ASN A 45 -37.14 19.61 8.39
C ASN A 45 -36.78 19.37 9.86
N GLN A 46 -36.87 18.13 10.34
CA GLN A 46 -36.48 17.77 11.70
C GLN A 46 -34.97 17.83 11.94
N VAL A 47 -34.15 17.41 10.97
CA VAL A 47 -32.68 17.38 11.09
C VAL A 47 -32.06 18.77 10.92
N MET A 48 -32.59 19.59 10.02
CA MET A 48 -32.04 20.93 9.76
C MET A 48 -32.61 22.02 10.68
N GLY A 49 -33.67 21.71 11.41
CA GLY A 49 -34.42 22.69 12.21
C GLY A 49 -35.15 23.71 11.32
N ASN A 50 -36.24 24.27 11.82
CA ASN A 50 -37.08 25.24 11.08
C ASN A 50 -36.36 26.53 10.61
N ASN A 51 -35.07 26.70 10.90
CA ASN A 51 -34.30 27.92 10.67
C ASN A 51 -33.29 27.81 9.51
N GLN A 52 -33.13 26.65 8.86
CA GLN A 52 -32.31 26.51 7.65
C GLN A 52 -33.21 26.29 6.42
N GLU A 53 -33.27 27.29 5.54
CA GLU A 53 -33.91 27.20 4.23
C GLU A 53 -33.08 26.35 3.26
N MET A 54 -32.82 25.08 3.58
CA MET A 54 -32.22 24.18 2.60
C MET A 54 -33.34 23.51 1.80
N SER A 55 -33.49 23.89 0.54
CA SER A 55 -34.47 23.25 -0.33
C SER A 55 -34.07 21.79 -0.60
N MET A 56 -35.05 20.93 -0.82
CA MET A 56 -34.79 19.54 -1.25
C MET A 56 -33.96 19.47 -2.53
N GLU A 57 -34.07 20.49 -3.38
CA GLU A 57 -33.26 20.63 -4.58
C GLU A 57 -31.78 20.87 -4.24
N MET A 58 -31.48 21.81 -3.34
CA MET A 58 -30.10 22.05 -2.86
C MET A 58 -29.51 20.81 -2.19
N LEU A 59 -30.31 20.09 -1.39
CA LEU A 59 -29.89 18.85 -0.76
C LEU A 59 -29.57 17.77 -1.80
N THR A 60 -30.45 17.58 -2.79
CA THR A 60 -30.23 16.60 -3.88
C THR A 60 -28.98 16.94 -4.69
N THR A 61 -28.76 18.22 -5.00
CA THR A 61 -27.54 18.70 -5.68
C THR A 61 -26.29 18.47 -4.84
N SER A 62 -26.33 18.72 -3.53
CA SER A 62 -25.18 18.46 -2.65
C SER A 62 -24.83 16.98 -2.57
N ILE A 63 -25.83 16.08 -2.55
CA ILE A 63 -25.61 14.64 -2.58
C ILE A 63 -25.00 14.24 -3.93
N ALA A 64 -25.50 14.78 -5.04
CA ALA A 64 -24.96 14.50 -6.37
C ALA A 64 -23.49 14.95 -6.51
N LEU A 65 -23.14 16.13 -5.98
CA LEU A 65 -21.76 16.62 -5.94
C LEU A 65 -20.87 15.70 -5.09
N SER A 66 -21.30 15.37 -3.88
CA SER A 66 -20.58 14.45 -2.99
C SER A 66 -20.39 13.06 -3.61
N MET A 67 -21.40 12.56 -4.34
CA MET A 67 -21.31 11.33 -5.12
C MET A 67 -20.26 11.43 -6.22
N GLY A 68 -20.18 12.57 -6.93
CA GLY A 68 -19.14 12.81 -7.93
C GLY A 68 -17.73 12.79 -7.32
N VAL A 69 -17.54 13.45 -6.18
CA VAL A 69 -16.27 13.44 -5.43
C VAL A 69 -15.92 12.02 -4.97
N LEU A 70 -16.91 11.26 -4.47
CA LEU A 70 -16.73 9.86 -4.08
C LEU A 70 -16.29 8.98 -5.24
N ALA A 71 -16.95 9.12 -6.40
CA ALA A 71 -16.62 8.37 -7.60
C ALA A 71 -15.19 8.71 -8.08
N PHE A 72 -14.84 9.99 -8.12
CA PHE A 72 -13.50 10.45 -8.47
C PHE A 72 -12.42 9.89 -7.53
N SER A 73 -12.66 9.96 -6.21
CA SER A 73 -11.79 9.37 -5.19
C SER A 73 -11.61 7.86 -5.38
N THR A 74 -12.69 7.14 -5.67
CA THR A 74 -12.66 5.68 -5.90
C THR A 74 -11.83 5.34 -7.14
N ILE A 75 -11.98 6.10 -8.23
CA ILE A 75 -11.19 5.93 -9.44
C ILE A 75 -9.71 6.16 -9.15
N LEU A 76 -9.34 7.21 -8.40
CA LEU A 76 -7.96 7.43 -7.98
C LEU A 76 -7.39 6.24 -7.19
N GLY A 77 -8.19 5.66 -6.29
CA GLY A 77 -7.82 4.46 -5.53
C GLY A 77 -7.57 3.24 -6.42
N ILE A 78 -8.42 3.01 -7.42
CA ILE A 78 -8.28 1.93 -8.40
C ILE A 78 -7.03 2.13 -9.25
N VAL A 79 -6.85 3.31 -9.83
CA VAL A 79 -5.67 3.64 -10.64
C VAL A 79 -4.40 3.54 -9.80
N GLY A 80 -4.44 3.99 -8.55
CA GLY A 80 -3.37 3.85 -7.57
C GLY A 80 -2.97 2.40 -7.37
N ALA A 81 -3.93 1.52 -7.05
CA ALA A 81 -3.72 0.09 -6.86
C ALA A 81 -3.16 -0.60 -8.12
N LEU A 82 -3.66 -0.27 -9.31
CA LEU A 82 -3.15 -0.80 -10.58
C LEU A 82 -1.70 -0.37 -10.85
N THR A 83 -1.37 0.88 -10.50
CA THR A 83 -0.04 1.47 -10.75
C THR A 83 1.04 0.87 -9.84
N VAL A 84 0.68 0.26 -8.70
CA VAL A 84 1.61 -0.38 -7.74
C VAL A 84 2.51 -1.42 -8.41
N LYS A 85 2.00 -2.19 -9.40
CA LYS A 85 2.73 -3.31 -10.01
C LYS A 85 3.98 -2.86 -10.78
N GLY A 86 3.97 -1.66 -11.38
CA GLY A 86 5.08 -1.13 -12.16
C GLY A 86 5.79 0.05 -11.50
N ARG A 87 5.03 1.01 -10.96
CA ARG A 87 5.54 2.30 -10.46
C ARG A 87 5.03 2.55 -9.05
N HIS A 88 5.59 1.82 -8.09
CA HIS A 88 5.15 1.85 -6.70
C HIS A 88 5.09 3.25 -6.07
N LYS A 89 6.07 4.14 -6.34
CA LYS A 89 6.03 5.51 -5.82
C LYS A 89 4.82 6.31 -6.33
N LEU A 90 4.48 6.15 -7.61
CA LEU A 90 3.29 6.78 -8.20
C LEU A 90 2.00 6.15 -7.68
N GLY A 91 1.94 4.82 -7.57
CA GLY A 91 0.79 4.15 -6.97
C GLY A 91 0.52 4.63 -5.54
N ALA A 92 1.59 4.80 -4.74
CA ALA A 92 1.49 5.31 -3.39
C ALA A 92 0.95 6.75 -3.33
N SER A 93 1.46 7.66 -4.18
CA SER A 93 0.97 9.03 -4.23
C SER A 93 -0.49 9.11 -4.66
N LEU A 94 -0.92 8.25 -5.60
CA LEU A 94 -2.32 8.18 -6.02
C LEU A 94 -3.23 7.69 -4.90
N LEU A 95 -2.80 6.69 -4.11
CA LEU A 95 -3.57 6.22 -2.95
C LEU A 95 -3.68 7.30 -1.87
N ILE A 96 -2.62 8.05 -1.61
CA ILE A 96 -2.65 9.18 -0.66
C ILE A 96 -3.58 10.29 -1.19
N ALA A 97 -3.54 10.61 -2.48
CA ALA A 97 -4.45 11.56 -3.10
C ALA A 97 -5.92 11.08 -2.99
N ALA A 98 -6.18 9.80 -3.23
CA ALA A 98 -7.50 9.20 -3.03
C ALA A 98 -7.96 9.33 -1.57
N ALA A 99 -7.08 9.12 -0.60
CA ALA A 99 -7.41 9.29 0.81
C ALA A 99 -7.79 10.75 1.13
N VAL A 100 -7.02 11.73 0.68
CA VAL A 100 -7.29 13.16 0.91
C VAL A 100 -8.64 13.57 0.32
N VAL A 101 -8.91 13.18 -0.92
CA VAL A 101 -10.20 13.48 -1.57
C VAL A 101 -11.35 12.73 -0.87
N GLY A 102 -11.11 11.49 -0.42
CA GLY A 102 -12.09 10.67 0.27
C GLY A 102 -12.62 11.27 1.57
N ILE A 103 -11.87 12.16 2.22
CA ILE A 103 -12.34 12.91 3.41
C ILE A 103 -13.59 13.73 3.07
N MET A 104 -13.60 14.39 1.91
CA MET A 104 -14.71 15.26 1.49
C MET A 104 -15.99 14.47 1.18
N ALA A 105 -15.85 13.20 0.82
CA ALA A 105 -16.96 12.31 0.48
C ALA A 105 -17.41 11.42 1.65
N THR A 106 -16.96 11.69 2.89
CA THR A 106 -17.23 10.88 4.09
C THR A 106 -16.87 9.40 3.94
N ASN A 107 -15.95 9.08 3.01
CA ASN A 107 -15.51 7.72 2.74
C ASN A 107 -14.39 7.30 3.70
N ILE A 108 -14.69 7.36 5.00
CA ILE A 108 -13.68 7.33 6.07
C ILE A 108 -12.93 6.00 6.09
N ILE A 109 -13.62 4.87 5.90
CA ILE A 109 -12.99 3.56 5.98
C ILE A 109 -12.02 3.35 4.82
N ALA A 110 -12.45 3.62 3.58
CA ALA A 110 -11.56 3.48 2.43
C ALA A 110 -10.43 4.52 2.48
N MET A 111 -10.70 5.73 2.95
CA MET A 111 -9.69 6.77 3.19
C MET A 111 -8.55 6.26 4.07
N ILE A 112 -8.87 5.67 5.22
CA ILE A 112 -7.87 5.14 6.15
C ILE A 112 -7.07 4.02 5.49
N LEU A 113 -7.75 3.10 4.81
CA LEU A 113 -7.09 1.97 4.14
C LEU A 113 -6.17 2.42 3.00
N TRP A 114 -6.58 3.37 2.18
CA TRP A 114 -5.74 3.95 1.13
C TRP A 114 -4.55 4.71 1.72
N PHE A 115 -4.74 5.43 2.82
CA PHE A 115 -3.66 6.13 3.51
C PHE A 115 -2.61 5.15 4.04
N ILE A 116 -3.04 4.10 4.76
CA ILE A 116 -2.15 3.06 5.29
C ILE A 116 -1.44 2.33 4.15
N ALA A 117 -2.17 1.91 3.11
CA ALA A 117 -1.60 1.24 1.95
C ALA A 117 -0.57 2.12 1.24
N GLY A 118 -0.85 3.42 1.07
CA GLY A 118 0.06 4.40 0.50
C GLY A 118 1.35 4.54 1.31
N ILE A 119 1.26 4.71 2.63
CA ILE A 119 2.43 4.78 3.52
C ILE A 119 3.25 3.50 3.44
N MET A 120 2.64 2.32 3.57
CA MET A 120 3.33 1.03 3.48
C MET A 120 4.09 0.88 2.16
N LEU A 121 3.51 1.38 1.07
CA LEU A 121 4.13 1.34 -0.25
C LEU A 121 5.39 2.22 -0.36
N LEU A 122 5.41 3.35 0.36
CA LEU A 122 6.54 4.28 0.44
C LEU A 122 7.64 3.77 1.38
N THR A 123 7.28 3.27 2.58
CA THR A 123 8.25 2.84 3.60
C THR A 123 9.04 1.60 3.18
N LYS A 124 8.44 0.72 2.37
CA LYS A 124 9.09 -0.52 1.93
C LYS A 124 10.12 -0.34 0.79
N SER A 125 10.52 0.90 0.48
CA SER A 125 11.45 1.22 -0.60
C SER A 125 12.91 0.77 -0.36
N ASN A 126 13.29 0.24 0.82
CA ASN A 126 14.71 0.00 1.14
C ASN A 126 15.10 -1.42 1.60
N GLN A 127 14.20 -2.41 1.62
CA GLN A 127 14.55 -3.79 1.98
C GLN A 127 15.12 -4.63 0.82
N GLN A 128 15.57 -3.97 -0.24
CA GLN A 128 16.31 -4.61 -1.33
C GLN A 128 17.72 -4.03 -1.42
N ARG A 129 18.53 -4.24 -0.38
CA ARG A 129 19.87 -4.73 -0.68
C ARG A 129 19.73 -6.26 -0.75
N PRO A 130 20.16 -6.92 -1.83
CA PRO A 130 20.30 -8.36 -1.78
C PRO A 130 21.20 -8.63 -0.57
N LYS A 131 20.75 -9.49 0.36
CA LYS A 131 21.72 -10.25 1.13
C LYS A 131 22.60 -10.87 0.06
N ARG A 132 23.84 -10.41 -0.06
CA ARG A 132 24.85 -11.21 -0.74
C ARG A 132 24.71 -12.57 -0.08
N ASP A 133 24.42 -13.59 -0.88
CA ASP A 133 24.71 -14.95 -0.49
C ASP A 133 26.20 -14.98 -0.16
N HIS A 134 26.53 -14.72 1.11
CA HIS A 134 27.53 -15.55 1.73
C HIS A 134 26.80 -16.86 1.96
N SER A 135 26.90 -17.73 0.96
CA SER A 135 27.00 -19.15 1.18
C SER A 135 28.02 -19.35 2.30
N VAL A 136 27.53 -19.35 3.54
CA VAL A 136 28.24 -19.99 4.63
C VAL A 136 28.12 -21.46 4.27
N ASN A 137 29.11 -21.96 3.54
CA ASN A 137 29.34 -23.38 3.44
C ASN A 137 29.37 -23.89 4.88
N ASN A 138 28.39 -24.71 5.23
CA ASN A 138 28.49 -25.63 6.34
C ASN A 138 29.63 -26.60 6.00
N HIS A 139 30.85 -26.18 6.31
CA HIS A 139 31.93 -27.10 6.62
C HIS A 139 32.07 -27.06 8.12
N GLN A 140 31.29 -27.95 8.73
CA GLN A 140 31.61 -28.57 10.01
C GLN A 140 32.93 -29.31 9.80
N GLU A 141 34.05 -28.59 9.85
CA GLU A 141 35.39 -29.17 9.92
C GLU A 141 35.94 -28.93 11.32
N ASP A 142 36.05 -30.04 12.04
CA ASP A 142 36.86 -30.31 13.22
C ASP A 142 37.87 -29.21 13.63
N PHE A 143 37.59 -28.55 14.76
CA PHE A 143 38.59 -27.82 15.56
C PHE A 143 39.51 -28.78 16.32
N SER A 144 40.08 -29.76 15.63
CA SER A 144 40.91 -30.81 16.24
C SER A 144 42.08 -31.26 15.34
N LYS A 145 42.74 -30.34 14.65
CA LYS A 145 44.12 -30.56 14.17
C LYS A 145 45.02 -29.42 14.62
N ARG A 146 45.82 -29.77 15.63
CA ARG A 146 47.00 -29.04 16.09
C ARG A 146 47.90 -28.80 14.88
N ASP A 147 48.37 -27.57 14.73
CA ASP A 147 49.64 -27.30 14.08
C ASP A 147 50.73 -28.01 14.89
N ASP A 148 50.99 -29.28 14.56
CA ASP A 148 52.26 -29.90 14.94
C ASP A 148 53.31 -29.25 14.04
N TRP A 149 54.05 -28.32 14.63
CA TRP A 149 55.25 -27.73 14.07
C TRP A 149 56.21 -28.86 13.70
N ASP A 150 56.39 -29.09 12.39
CA ASP A 150 57.30 -30.10 11.82
C ASP A 150 58.58 -29.42 11.30
N PRO A 151 59.65 -29.34 12.11
CA PRO A 151 60.88 -28.67 11.72
C PRO A 151 61.59 -29.34 10.54
N GLU A 152 61.30 -30.62 10.24
CA GLU A 152 61.94 -31.31 9.12
C GLU A 152 61.42 -30.83 7.76
N LYS A 153 60.18 -30.34 7.69
CA LYS A 153 59.63 -29.76 6.46
C LYS A 153 60.27 -28.42 6.12
N GLU A 154 60.45 -27.54 7.11
CA GLU A 154 61.10 -26.24 6.88
C GLU A 154 62.57 -26.39 6.48
N LEU A 155 63.31 -27.29 7.12
CA LEU A 155 64.71 -27.58 6.78
C LEU A 155 64.87 -28.05 5.32
N LYS A 156 63.94 -28.86 4.81
CA LYS A 156 63.95 -29.32 3.41
C LYS A 156 63.64 -28.20 2.42
N GLU A 157 62.77 -27.27 2.79
CA GLU A 157 62.41 -26.12 1.95
C GLU A 157 63.56 -25.11 1.85
N HIS A 158 64.28 -24.85 2.95
CA HIS A 158 65.47 -24.01 2.96
C HIS A 158 66.63 -24.62 2.16
N GLN A 159 66.87 -25.93 2.25
CA GLN A 159 67.93 -26.60 1.47
C GLN A 159 67.66 -26.65 -0.05
N GLN A 160 66.41 -26.51 -0.49
CA GLN A 160 66.08 -26.44 -1.91
C GLN A 160 66.29 -25.05 -2.52
N LYS A 161 66.22 -23.97 -1.72
CA LYS A 161 66.45 -22.60 -2.18
C LYS A 161 67.92 -22.26 -2.41
N ASP A 162 68.83 -22.95 -1.73
CA ASP A 162 70.27 -22.63 -1.76
C ASP A 162 71.08 -23.40 -2.82
N LYS A 163 70.42 -24.04 -3.80
CA LYS A 163 71.15 -24.68 -4.90
C LYS A 163 71.66 -23.60 -5.88
N PRO A 164 72.99 -23.50 -6.13
CA PRO A 164 73.50 -22.55 -7.12
C PRO A 164 73.04 -22.96 -8.52
N TYR A 165 72.72 -21.97 -9.35
CA TYR A 165 72.38 -22.18 -10.76
C TYR A 165 73.55 -22.84 -11.48
N THR A 166 73.34 -24.06 -11.99
CA THR A 166 74.26 -24.70 -12.93
C THR A 166 74.07 -24.03 -14.30
N TYR A 167 75.10 -23.35 -14.80
CA TYR A 167 75.18 -22.87 -16.19
C TYR A 167 75.61 -23.99 -17.13
#